data_AF-A0A367IXS3-F1
#
_entry.id   AF-A0A367IXS3-F1
#
_cell.length_a   1.000
_cell.length_b   1.000
_cell.length_c   1.000
_cell.angle_alpha   90.00
_cell.angle_beta   90.00
_cell.angle_gamma   90.00
#
_symmetry.space_group_name_H-M   'P 1'
#
loop_
_entity.id
_entity.type
_entity.pdbx_description
1 polymer ?
#
loop_
_entity_poly.entity_id
_entity_poly.type
_entity_poly.pdbx_seq_one_letter_code
_entity_poly.pdbx_strand_id
1 'polypeptide(L)'
;MKNKVPLKTIRIERDYSLGDGIVRFFTEFPEDLQGRITPEEFLHTIQEINTRMDYADRISWRVIFENVMETLTIYIWPVFFSTHYQR
;
A
#
# COMPACT_ATOMS: atom_id res chain seq x y z
N MET A 1 -21.19 -16.92 12.25
CA MET A 1 -19.90 -16.27 12.56
C MET A 1 -20.20 -14.94 13.26
N LYS A 2 -19.75 -14.74 14.50
CA LYS A 2 -19.93 -13.46 15.23
C LYS A 2 -18.90 -12.46 14.70
N ASN A 3 -19.36 -11.33 14.14
CA ASN A 3 -18.49 -10.21 13.78
C ASN A 3 -17.84 -9.66 15.06
N LYS A 4 -16.53 -9.85 15.22
CA LYS A 4 -15.77 -9.19 16.29
C LYS A 4 -15.53 -7.74 15.87
N VAL A 5 -16.36 -6.85 16.39
CA VAL A 5 -16.14 -5.41 16.23
C VAL A 5 -14.97 -5.02 17.15
N PRO A 6 -13.95 -4.29 16.66
CA PRO A 6 -12.83 -3.89 17.50
C PRO A 6 -13.31 -2.97 18.62
N LEU A 7 -12.88 -3.26 19.86
CA LEU A 7 -13.28 -2.53 21.06
C LEU A 7 -12.69 -1.11 21.11
N LYS A 8 -11.54 -0.89 20.45
CA LYS A 8 -10.85 0.40 20.39
C LYS A 8 -10.05 0.46 19.09
N THR A 9 -10.12 1.59 18.40
CA THR A 9 -9.29 1.91 17.23
C THR A 9 -8.27 2.96 17.63
N ILE A 10 -7.00 2.72 17.32
CA ILE A 10 -5.91 3.64 17.58
C ILE A 10 -5.42 4.14 16.23
N ARG A 11 -5.29 5.46 16.10
CA ARG A 11 -4.82 6.11 14.88
C ARG A 11 -3.35 6.45 15.06
N ILE A 12 -2.53 6.01 14.12
CA ILE A 12 -1.12 6.37 14.03
C ILE A 12 -1.01 7.41 12.92
N GLU A 13 -0.36 8.53 13.21
CA GLU A 13 -0.20 9.60 12.23
C GLU A 13 0.87 9.25 11.19
N ARG A 14 0.73 9.86 10.00
CA ARG A 14 1.76 9.74 8.96
C ARG A 14 2.96 10.61 9.33
N ASP A 15 4.14 10.07 9.10
CA ASP A 15 5.38 10.82 9.19
C ASP A 15 5.63 11.55 7.87
N TYR A 16 5.57 12.89 7.91
CA TYR A 16 5.81 13.78 6.77
C TYR A 16 7.25 14.32 6.71
N SER A 17 8.15 13.84 7.57
CA SER A 17 9.51 14.39 7.69
C SER A 17 10.34 14.24 6.41
N LEU A 18 10.02 13.28 5.55
CA LEU A 18 10.69 13.02 4.28
C LEU A 18 9.94 13.61 3.06
N GLY A 19 8.88 14.39 3.29
CA GLY A 19 8.04 15.00 2.26
C GLY A 19 6.84 14.14 1.82
N ASP A 20 5.98 14.71 0.98
CA ASP A 20 4.68 14.10 0.59
C ASP A 20 4.80 12.87 -0.32
N GLY A 21 5.98 12.63 -0.90
CA GLY A 21 6.23 11.57 -1.87
C GLY A 21 6.54 10.19 -1.27
N ILE A 22 6.66 10.08 0.06
CA ILE A 22 6.99 8.81 0.75
C ILE A 22 5.94 8.55 1.81
N VAL A 23 5.25 7.42 1.71
CA VAL A 23 4.24 7.06 2.71
C VAL A 23 4.84 6.28 3.88
N ARG A 24 5.04 6.95 5.02
CA ARG A 24 5.49 6.33 6.27
C ARG A 24 4.64 6.73 7.47
N PHE A 25 4.69 5.92 8.53
CA PHE A 25 4.02 6.13 9.81
C PHE A 25 5.04 6.38 10.91
N PHE A 26 4.65 7.18 11.92
CA PHE A 26 5.46 7.39 13.11
C PHE A 26 5.69 6.09 13.88
N THR A 27 6.91 5.93 14.39
CA THR A 27 7.33 4.78 15.20
C THR A 27 7.22 5.04 16.70
N GLU A 28 6.66 6.18 17.10
CA GLU A 28 6.44 6.51 18.52
C GLU A 28 5.38 5.58 19.12
N PHE A 29 5.67 5.00 20.27
CA PHE A 29 4.78 4.05 20.92
C PHE A 29 3.59 4.78 21.55
N PRO A 30 2.34 4.49 21.14
CA PRO A 30 1.17 5.17 21.69
C PRO A 30 0.88 4.69 23.11
N GLU A 31 0.62 5.63 24.03
CA GLU A 31 0.29 5.36 25.43
C GLU A 31 -0.93 4.42 25.57
N ASP A 32 -1.86 4.50 24.62
CA ASP A 32 -3.06 3.66 24.54
C ASP A 32 -2.78 2.15 24.40
N LEU A 33 -1.58 1.78 23.96
CA LEU A 33 -1.12 0.39 23.80
C LEU A 33 -0.30 -0.11 24.99
N GLN A 34 -0.03 0.74 25.97
CA GLN A 34 0.76 0.38 27.14
C GLN A 34 0.10 -0.76 27.92
N GLY A 35 0.85 -1.83 28.19
CA GLY A 35 0.35 -3.02 28.87
C GLY A 35 -0.47 -3.98 28.00
N ARG A 36 -0.67 -3.68 26.69
CA ARG A 36 -1.32 -4.60 25.74
C ARG A 36 -0.33 -5.30 24.81
N ILE A 37 0.69 -4.58 24.37
CA ILE A 37 1.79 -5.07 23.53
C ILE A 37 3.11 -4.47 24.01
N THR A 38 4.23 -5.08 23.64
CA THR A 38 5.54 -4.48 23.97
C THR A 38 5.89 -3.35 23.00
N PRO A 39 6.67 -2.35 23.43
CA PRO A 39 7.20 -1.32 22.53
C PRO A 39 8.00 -1.91 21.36
N GLU A 40 8.72 -3.00 21.59
CA GLU A 40 9.52 -3.69 20.57
C GLU A 40 8.63 -4.34 19.51
N GLU A 41 7.55 -5.01 19.91
CA GLU A 41 6.57 -5.61 18.99
C GLU A 41 5.89 -4.54 18.13
N PHE A 42 5.53 -3.42 18.74
CA PHE A 42 4.96 -2.28 18.03
C PHE A 42 5.94 -1.72 17.00
N LEU A 43 7.16 -1.42 17.43
CA LEU A 43 8.20 -0.85 16.58
C LEU A 43 8.50 -1.75 15.39
N HIS A 44 8.70 -3.05 15.63
CA HIS A 44 8.93 -4.03 14.57
C HIS A 44 7.79 -4.05 13.55
N THR A 45 6.54 -4.05 14.04
CA THR A 45 5.35 -4.07 13.19
C THR A 45 5.24 -2.81 12.32
N ILE A 46 5.43 -1.63 12.91
CA ILE A 46 5.39 -0.36 12.17
C ILE A 46 6.54 -0.25 11.18
N GLN A 47 7.74 -0.71 11.55
CA GLN A 47 8.89 -0.75 10.63
C GLN A 47 8.63 -1.68 9.44
N GLU A 48 8.01 -2.85 9.67
CA GLU A 48 7.65 -3.76 8.58
C GLU A 48 6.61 -3.11 7.64
N ILE A 49 5.61 -2.42 8.19
CA ILE A 49 4.62 -1.67 7.40
C ILE A 49 5.33 -0.60 6.57
N ASN A 50 6.15 0.24 7.20
CA ASN A 50 6.90 1.30 6.51
C ASN A 50 7.79 0.74 5.40
N THR A 51 8.44 -0.41 5.63
CA THR A 51 9.27 -1.08 4.62
C THR A 51 8.45 -1.54 3.41
N ARG A 52 7.23 -2.06 3.62
CA ARG A 52 6.34 -2.45 2.53
C ARG A 52 5.80 -1.25 1.76
N MET A 53 5.50 -0.14 2.45
CA MET A 53 5.09 1.10 1.79
C MET A 53 6.22 1.67 0.94
N ASP A 54 7.44 1.71 1.48
CA ASP A 54 8.62 2.10 0.71
C ASP A 54 8.84 1.22 -0.51
N TYR A 55 8.59 -0.10 -0.40
CA TYR A 55 8.69 -1.00 -1.53
C TYR A 55 7.62 -0.73 -2.60
N ALA A 56 6.39 -0.42 -2.18
CA ALA A 56 5.29 -0.11 -3.09
C ALA A 56 5.51 1.22 -3.83
N ASP A 57 6.08 2.23 -3.17
CA ASP A 57 6.42 3.52 -3.79
C ASP A 57 7.61 3.41 -4.76
N ARG A 58 8.40 2.32 -4.72
CA ARG A 58 9.50 2.10 -5.67
C ARG A 58 8.96 1.79 -7.05
N ILE A 59 9.01 2.80 -7.91
CA ILE A 59 8.85 2.61 -9.35
C ILE A 59 10.03 1.76 -9.86
N SER A 60 9.72 0.58 -10.38
CA SER A 60 10.70 -0.28 -11.03
C SER A 60 10.50 -0.30 -12.55
N TRP A 61 11.59 -0.48 -13.30
CA TRP A 61 11.54 -0.63 -14.75
C TRP A 61 10.58 -1.74 -15.21
N ARG A 62 10.47 -2.81 -14.41
CA ARG A 62 9.53 -3.90 -14.66
C ARG A 62 8.09 -3.42 -14.58
N VAL A 63 7.72 -2.68 -13.53
CA VAL A 63 6.36 -2.14 -13.37
C VAL A 63 6.03 -1.18 -14.52
N ILE A 64 6.96 -0.30 -14.90
CA ILE A 64 6.77 0.60 -16.04
C ILE A 64 6.53 -0.22 -17.33
N PHE A 65 7.38 -1.20 -17.61
CA PHE A 65 7.28 -2.02 -18.81
C PHE A 65 5.97 -2.82 -18.86
N GLU A 66 5.55 -3.43 -17.75
CA GLU A 66 4.28 -4.15 -17.66
C GLU A 66 3.09 -3.23 -17.95
N ASN A 67 3.04 -2.03 -17.37
CA ASN A 67 1.97 -1.07 -17.62
C ASN A 67 1.94 -0.58 -19.09
N VAL A 68 3.11 -0.35 -19.69
CA VAL A 68 3.21 0.04 -21.10
C VAL A 68 2.71 -1.09 -22.00
N MET A 69 3.16 -2.33 -21.76
CA MET A 69 2.73 -3.49 -22.53
C MET A 69 1.24 -3.78 -22.37
N GLU A 70 0.68 -3.63 -21.17
CA GLU A 70 -0.76 -3.76 -20.94
C GLU A 70 -1.54 -2.73 -21.75
N THR A 71 -1.13 -1.46 -21.68
CA THR A 71 -1.75 -0.37 -22.44
C THR A 71 -1.70 -0.65 -23.94
N LEU A 72 -0.51 -0.99 -24.46
CA LEU A 72 -0.34 -1.33 -25.87
C LEU A 72 -1.20 -2.52 -26.29
N THR A 73 -1.27 -3.56 -25.46
CA THR A 73 -2.07 -4.75 -25.74
C THR A 73 -3.55 -4.41 -25.86
N ILE A 74 -4.09 -3.59 -24.97
CA ILE A 74 -5.50 -3.15 -25.01
C ILE A 74 -5.79 -2.35 -26.29
N TYR A 75 -4.91 -1.42 -26.68
CA TYR A 75 -5.13 -0.60 -27.87
C TYR A 75 -4.91 -1.36 -29.18
N ILE A 76 -4.05 -2.38 -29.17
CA ILE A 76 -3.75 -3.19 -30.35
C ILE A 76 -4.77 -4.34 -30.53
N TRP A 77 -5.46 -4.75 -29.45
CA TRP A 77 -6.45 -5.83 -29.48
C TRP A 77 -7.50 -5.71 -30.61
N PRO A 78 -8.12 -4.55 -30.88
CA PRO A 78 -9.12 -4.41 -31.94
C PRO A 78 -8.56 -4.55 -33.36
N VAL A 79 -7.24 -4.42 -33.55
CA VAL A 79 -6.58 -4.61 -34.85
C VAL A 79 -6.51 -6.09 -35.22
N PHE A 80 -6.32 -6.96 -34.23
CA PHE A 80 -6.21 -8.40 -34.43
C PHE A 80 -7.55 -9.13 -34.30
N PHE A 81 -8.45 -8.63 -33.46
CA PHE A 81 -9.75 -9.21 -33.22
C PHE A 81 -10.83 -8.23 -33.65
N SER A 82 -11.54 -8.56 -34.74
CA SER A 82 -12.70 -7.75 -35.15
C SER A 82 -13.72 -7.80 -34.03
N THR A 83 -13.97 -6.67 -33.39
CA THR A 83 -15.06 -6.57 -32.43
C THR A 83 -16.36 -6.74 -33.20
N HIS A 84 -17.19 -7.71 -32.82
CA HIS A 84 -18.50 -7.96 -33.44
C HIS A 84 -19.53 -6.88 -33.02
N TYR A 85 -19.09 -5.62 -32.94
CA TYR A 85 -19.94 -4.48 -32.67
C TYR A 85 -20.53 -4.05 -34.02
N GLN A 86 -21.65 -4.67 -34.38
CA GLN A 86 -22.53 -4.18 -35.43
C GLN A 86 -22.92 -2.73 -35.07
N ARG A 87 -22.55 -1.78 -35.93
CA ARG A 87 -23.19 -0.46 -35.98
C ARG A 87 -24.66 -0.61 -36.35
#